data_AF-A0A8C4VPV2-F1
#
_entry.id   AF-A0A8C4VPV2-F1
#
_cell.length_a   1.000
_cell.length_b   1.000
_cell.length_c   1.000
_cell.angle_alpha   90.00
_cell.angle_beta   90.00
_cell.angle_gamma   90.00
#
_symmetry.space_group_name_H-M   'P 1'
#
loop_
_entity.id
_entity.type
_entity.pdbx_description
1 polymer ?
#
loop_
_entity_poly.entity_id
_entity_poly.type
_entity_poly.pdbx_seq_one_letter_code
_entity_poly.pdbx_strand_id
1 'polypeptide(L)'
;MKELDEAKLGSLLPPKTIKQLEVKYLYNEVASIKNWLAKSLEMEVKRWTEEREPEKLDGHFHSELAIDVIQTIHGGQKRAAEITPELGKQLSVVLLVELSTFLKSYQKALEEFKEKNKQHSYFKATIIANINNCMNFRDHTEKTTPSAQDSTRLKILGTLSVIENLGYDVLLQDLFLELKPIFRKFTQSKWLSCSETINEIIQATSNHLSEFKTLHDPFYQVRSKGDIERILGNPSL
;
A
#
# COMPACT_ATOMS: atom_id res chain seq x y z
N MET A 1 23.53 30.92 -39.70
CA MET A 1 22.89 29.91 -38.83
C MET A 1 21.47 29.63 -39.35
N LYS A 2 21.35 29.23 -40.62
CA LYS A 2 20.07 29.12 -41.33
C LYS A 2 20.10 28.04 -42.43
N GLU A 3 20.84 26.96 -42.19
CA GLU A 3 20.98 25.85 -43.17
C GLU A 3 20.52 24.48 -42.62
N LEU A 4 20.10 24.39 -41.35
CA LEU A 4 19.55 23.14 -40.80
C LEU A 4 18.02 23.04 -40.89
N ASP A 5 17.30 24.14 -41.13
CA ASP A 5 15.84 24.18 -41.09
C ASP A 5 15.16 23.69 -42.39
N GLU A 6 15.88 23.61 -43.51
CA GLU A 6 15.30 23.21 -44.80
C GLU A 6 15.59 21.76 -45.21
N ALA A 7 16.58 21.11 -44.59
CA ALA A 7 16.78 19.67 -44.76
C ALA A 7 15.92 18.94 -43.73
N LYS A 8 14.92 18.16 -44.17
CA LYS A 8 14.23 17.17 -43.34
C LYS A 8 15.22 16.06 -42.96
N LEU A 9 16.13 16.36 -42.05
CA LEU A 9 17.10 15.43 -41.50
C LEU A 9 16.30 14.32 -40.80
N GLY A 10 16.39 13.10 -41.33
CA GLY A 10 15.78 11.92 -40.73
C GLY A 10 16.45 11.55 -39.40
N SER A 11 16.02 10.44 -38.79
CA SER A 11 16.68 9.93 -37.59
C SER A 11 18.15 9.57 -37.86
N LEU A 12 19.00 9.80 -36.86
CA LEU A 12 20.44 9.42 -36.91
C LEU A 12 20.64 7.91 -37.09
N LEU A 13 19.69 7.10 -36.60
CA LEU A 13 19.71 5.65 -36.70
C LEU A 13 18.52 5.15 -37.54
N PRO A 14 18.67 4.02 -38.26
CA PRO A 14 17.55 3.39 -38.96
C PRO A 14 16.40 3.05 -37.99
N PRO A 15 15.13 3.23 -38.38
CA PRO A 15 13.97 2.97 -37.50
C PRO A 15 13.95 1.57 -36.89
N LYS A 16 14.39 0.55 -37.63
CA LYS A 16 14.50 -0.83 -37.14
C LYS A 16 15.50 -0.94 -35.97
N THR A 17 16.64 -0.26 -36.08
CA THR A 17 17.66 -0.22 -35.03
C THR A 17 17.15 0.50 -33.80
N ILE A 18 16.45 1.62 -33.97
CA ILE A 18 15.82 2.37 -32.86
C ILE A 18 14.84 1.45 -32.11
N LYS A 19 13.94 0.78 -32.82
CA LYS A 19 12.97 -0.16 -32.22
C LYS A 19 13.64 -1.29 -31.44
N GLN A 20 14.75 -1.84 -31.95
CA GLN A 20 15.51 -2.87 -31.24
C GLN A 20 16.16 -2.32 -29.96
N LEU A 21 16.69 -1.10 -29.99
CA LEU A 21 17.26 -0.44 -28.82
C LEU A 21 16.18 -0.10 -27.78
N GLU A 22 15.00 0.35 -28.19
CA GLU A 22 13.85 0.60 -27.31
C GLU A 22 13.43 -0.68 -26.57
N VAL A 23 13.30 -1.81 -27.26
CA VAL A 23 12.95 -3.10 -26.65
C VAL A 23 14.03 -3.55 -25.65
N LYS A 24 15.30 -3.43 -26.02
CA LYS A 24 16.43 -3.76 -25.14
C LYS A 24 16.46 -2.87 -23.90
N TYR A 25 16.18 -1.58 -24.07
CA TYR A 25 16.08 -0.63 -22.98
C TYR A 25 14.97 -1.03 -22.00
N LEU A 26 13.75 -1.29 -22.49
CA LEU A 26 12.63 -1.70 -21.63
C LEU A 26 12.97 -2.95 -20.82
N TYR A 27 13.54 -3.97 -21.47
CA TYR A 27 13.94 -5.20 -20.80
C TYR A 27 14.93 -4.95 -19.65
N ASN A 28 15.99 -4.17 -19.93
CA ASN A 28 17.02 -3.86 -18.93
C ASN A 28 16.49 -2.99 -17.79
N GLU A 29 15.67 -1.99 -18.12
CA GLU A 29 15.13 -1.04 -17.16
C GLU A 29 14.15 -1.73 -16.19
N VAL A 30 13.27 -2.58 -16.72
CA VAL A 30 12.37 -3.40 -15.91
C VAL A 30 13.16 -4.34 -15.00
N ALA A 31 14.17 -5.03 -15.52
CA ALA A 31 15.02 -5.92 -14.71
C ALA A 31 15.75 -5.17 -13.58
N SER A 32 16.27 -3.98 -13.88
CA SER A 32 16.91 -3.11 -12.89
C SER A 32 15.95 -2.69 -11.78
N ILE A 33 14.76 -2.23 -12.14
CA ILE A 33 13.73 -1.80 -11.18
C ILE A 33 13.28 -2.98 -10.33
N LYS A 34 12.99 -4.15 -10.91
CA LYS A 34 12.62 -5.35 -10.15
C LYS A 34 13.67 -5.73 -9.10
N ASN A 35 14.94 -5.66 -9.46
CA ASN A 35 16.04 -5.92 -8.53
C ASN A 35 16.09 -4.89 -7.39
N TRP A 36 15.87 -3.61 -7.70
CA TRP A 36 15.76 -2.57 -6.67
C TRP A 36 14.58 -2.82 -5.72
N LEU A 37 13.39 -3.10 -6.25
CA LEU A 37 12.21 -3.38 -5.44
C LEU A 37 12.43 -4.58 -4.52
N ALA A 38 13.03 -5.66 -5.03
CA ALA A 38 13.34 -6.85 -4.23
C ALA A 38 14.32 -6.52 -3.08
N LYS A 39 15.36 -5.72 -3.35
CA LYS A 39 16.32 -5.28 -2.33
C LYS A 39 15.67 -4.36 -1.30
N SER A 40 14.79 -3.45 -1.71
CA SER A 40 14.05 -2.59 -0.79
C SER A 40 13.20 -3.42 0.18
N LEU A 41 12.51 -4.46 -0.32
CA LEU A 41 11.77 -5.37 0.55
C LEU A 41 12.70 -6.16 1.48
N GLU A 42 13.83 -6.66 0.98
CA GLU A 42 14.80 -7.38 1.82
C GLU A 42 15.33 -6.52 2.97
N MET A 43 15.66 -5.25 2.69
CA MET A 43 16.10 -4.31 3.72
C MET A 43 14.99 -4.00 4.73
N GLU A 44 13.76 -3.82 4.25
CA GLU A 44 12.62 -3.59 5.13
C GLU A 44 12.34 -4.79 6.05
N VAL A 45 12.39 -6.01 5.51
CA VAL A 45 12.22 -7.24 6.30
C VAL A 45 13.29 -7.37 7.38
N LYS A 46 14.55 -7.00 7.08
CA LYS A 46 15.61 -6.95 8.08
C LYS A 46 15.28 -5.96 9.19
N ARG A 47 14.84 -4.74 8.85
CA ARG A 47 14.45 -3.71 9.81
C ARG A 47 13.37 -4.17 10.78
N TRP A 48 12.37 -4.92 10.32
CA TRP A 48 11.33 -5.47 11.20
C TRP A 48 11.88 -6.36 12.32
N THR A 49 13.03 -6.99 12.11
CA THR A 49 13.67 -7.91 13.06
C THR A 49 14.75 -7.26 13.93
N GLU A 50 15.01 -5.95 13.77
CA GLU A 50 16.06 -5.24 14.52
C GLU A 50 15.66 -4.85 15.96
N GLU A 51 14.45 -5.23 16.40
CA GLU A 51 13.89 -4.86 17.71
C GLU A 51 14.01 -3.35 18.01
N ARG A 52 13.69 -2.52 17.01
CA ARG A 52 13.60 -1.07 17.13
C ARG A 52 12.18 -0.61 16.87
N GLU A 53 11.76 0.44 17.59
CA GLU A 53 10.48 1.08 17.31
C GLU A 53 10.53 1.71 15.91
N PRO A 54 9.52 1.50 15.05
CA PRO A 54 9.41 2.23 13.79
C PRO A 54 9.36 3.74 14.05
N GLU A 55 9.90 4.50 13.11
CA GLU A 55 9.86 5.96 13.16
C GLU A 55 8.41 6.46 13.17
N LYS A 56 8.18 7.66 13.72
CA LYS A 56 6.87 8.31 13.67
C LYS A 56 6.94 9.58 12.86
N LEU A 57 6.06 9.73 11.88
CA LEU A 57 5.84 10.95 11.12
C LEU A 57 4.42 11.47 11.43
N ASP A 58 4.32 12.71 11.91
CA ASP A 58 3.04 13.31 12.32
C ASP A 58 2.23 12.43 13.30
N GLY A 59 2.92 11.74 14.20
CA GLY A 59 2.31 10.84 15.19
C GLY A 59 1.94 9.44 14.67
N HIS A 60 2.18 9.13 13.39
CA HIS A 60 1.88 7.86 12.77
C HIS A 60 3.14 7.04 12.57
N PHE A 61 3.09 5.72 12.81
CA PHE A 61 4.24 4.88 12.53
C PHE A 61 4.52 4.85 11.02
N HIS A 62 5.79 4.94 10.68
CA HIS A 62 6.26 5.18 9.33
C HIS A 62 7.35 4.18 8.93
N SER A 63 7.41 3.91 7.63
CA SER A 63 8.46 3.15 6.98
C SER A 63 8.71 3.75 5.60
N GLU A 64 10.00 3.83 5.22
CA GLU A 64 10.39 4.37 3.92
C GLU A 64 10.02 3.45 2.75
N LEU A 65 9.59 2.21 2.99
CA LEU A 65 9.38 1.21 1.94
C LEU A 65 8.45 1.71 0.83
N ALA A 66 7.31 2.30 1.19
CA ALA A 66 6.35 2.77 0.19
C ALA A 66 6.93 3.91 -0.66
N ILE A 67 7.64 4.84 -0.02
CA ILE A 67 8.29 5.98 -0.67
C ILE A 67 9.37 5.48 -1.63
N ASP A 68 10.27 4.62 -1.17
CA ASP A 68 11.38 4.06 -1.96
C ASP A 68 10.87 3.33 -3.22
N VAL A 69 9.84 2.50 -3.06
CA VAL A 69 9.25 1.73 -4.17
C VAL A 69 8.60 2.66 -5.19
N ILE A 70 7.78 3.61 -4.73
CA ILE A 70 7.06 4.55 -5.61
C ILE A 70 8.06 5.44 -6.35
N GLN A 71 9.08 5.96 -5.67
CA GLN A 71 10.12 6.79 -6.29
C GLN A 71 10.94 5.99 -7.31
N THR A 72 11.27 4.73 -7.03
CA THR A 72 11.97 3.85 -7.96
C THR A 72 11.17 3.66 -9.26
N ILE A 73 9.87 3.37 -9.14
CA ILE A 73 8.96 3.24 -10.29
C ILE A 73 8.88 4.56 -11.06
N HIS A 74 8.64 5.66 -10.37
CA HIS A 74 8.52 6.98 -10.99
C HIS A 74 9.80 7.40 -11.74
N GLY A 75 10.97 7.16 -11.15
CA GLY A 75 12.26 7.43 -11.77
C GLY A 75 12.46 6.65 -13.08
N GLY A 76 12.07 5.38 -13.10
CA GLY A 76 12.08 4.56 -14.32
C GLY A 76 11.17 5.10 -15.42
N GLN A 77 9.93 5.43 -15.07
CA GLN A 77 8.95 6.02 -15.98
C GLN A 77 9.47 7.34 -16.58
N LYS A 78 10.06 8.21 -15.76
CA LYS A 78 10.63 9.49 -16.19
C LYS A 78 11.78 9.28 -17.19
N ARG A 79 12.76 8.41 -16.86
CA ARG A 79 13.88 8.10 -17.78
C ARG A 79 13.40 7.56 -19.12
N ALA A 80 12.37 6.70 -19.13
CA ALA A 80 11.81 6.17 -20.38
C ALA A 80 11.09 7.26 -21.19
N ALA A 81 10.33 8.14 -20.53
CA ALA A 81 9.62 9.24 -21.19
C ALA A 81 10.58 10.30 -21.78
N GLU A 82 11.76 10.48 -21.18
CA GLU A 82 12.84 11.32 -21.71
C GLU A 82 13.43 10.78 -23.02
N ILE A 83 13.37 9.46 -23.25
CA ILE A 83 13.75 8.85 -24.54
C ILE A 83 12.65 9.07 -25.57
N THR A 84 11.44 8.54 -25.30
CA THR A 84 10.23 8.88 -26.06
C THR A 84 8.98 8.78 -25.17
N PRO A 85 7.95 9.61 -25.39
CA PRO A 85 6.70 9.52 -24.63
C PRO A 85 6.02 8.14 -24.70
N GLU A 86 6.16 7.46 -25.85
CA GLU A 86 5.59 6.13 -26.07
C GLU A 86 6.31 5.06 -25.25
N LEU A 87 7.64 5.15 -25.14
CA LEU A 87 8.43 4.25 -24.30
C LEU A 87 8.07 4.42 -22.82
N GLY A 88 7.83 5.66 -22.39
CA GLY A 88 7.30 5.97 -21.06
C GLY A 88 5.96 5.27 -20.79
N LYS A 89 5.01 5.35 -21.72
CA LYS A 89 3.71 4.67 -21.59
C LYS A 89 3.84 3.15 -21.53
N GLN A 90 4.65 2.56 -22.40
CA GLN A 90 4.90 1.12 -22.42
C GLN A 90 5.51 0.64 -21.10
N LEU A 91 6.53 1.36 -20.61
CA LEU A 91 7.16 1.03 -19.34
C LEU A 91 6.18 1.16 -18.17
N SER A 92 5.34 2.21 -18.13
CA SER A 92 4.34 2.38 -17.07
C SER A 92 3.38 1.20 -16.94
N VAL A 93 2.92 0.64 -18.06
CA VAL A 93 2.05 -0.56 -18.04
C VAL A 93 2.79 -1.76 -17.45
N VAL A 94 4.05 -1.97 -17.82
CA VAL A 94 4.86 -3.08 -17.30
C VAL A 94 5.15 -2.90 -15.81
N LEU A 95 5.52 -1.68 -15.38
CA LEU A 95 5.83 -1.39 -13.98
C LEU A 95 4.63 -1.50 -13.05
N LEU A 96 3.41 -1.30 -13.54
CA LEU A 96 2.21 -1.57 -12.76
C LEU A 96 2.05 -3.07 -12.45
N VAL A 97 2.38 -3.94 -13.41
CA VAL A 97 2.39 -5.40 -13.21
C VAL A 97 3.49 -5.81 -12.23
N GLU A 98 4.67 -5.19 -12.32
CA GLU A 98 5.77 -5.43 -11.38
C GLU A 98 5.45 -4.92 -9.98
N LEU A 99 4.73 -3.80 -9.82
CA LEU A 99 4.22 -3.34 -8.52
C LEU A 99 3.26 -4.37 -7.92
N SER A 100 2.33 -4.93 -8.71
CA SER A 100 1.45 -6.01 -8.24
C SER A 100 2.24 -7.23 -7.77
N THR A 101 3.32 -7.59 -8.48
CA THR A 101 4.19 -8.72 -8.13
C THR A 101 5.00 -8.45 -6.85
N PHE A 102 5.51 -7.23 -6.71
CA PHE A 102 6.18 -6.77 -5.49
C PHE A 102 5.25 -6.84 -4.28
N LEU A 103 4.02 -6.32 -4.38
CA LEU A 103 3.06 -6.29 -3.28
C LEU A 103 2.67 -7.69 -2.80
N LYS A 104 2.59 -8.68 -3.70
CA LYS A 104 2.40 -10.08 -3.29
C LYS A 104 3.58 -10.63 -2.50
N SER A 105 4.80 -10.25 -2.87
CA SER A 105 6.01 -10.65 -2.15
C SER A 105 6.07 -9.97 -0.78
N TYR A 106 5.67 -8.70 -0.73
CA TYR A 106 5.56 -7.92 0.51
C TYR A 106 4.51 -8.52 1.46
N GLN A 107 3.32 -8.86 0.95
CA GLN A 107 2.28 -9.57 1.72
C GLN A 107 2.84 -10.85 2.35
N LYS A 108 3.47 -11.71 1.55
CA LYS A 108 4.05 -12.97 2.03
C LYS A 108 5.12 -12.73 3.09
N ALA A 109 5.99 -11.74 2.89
CA ALA A 109 7.03 -11.40 3.86
C ALA A 109 6.41 -10.94 5.19
N LEU A 110 5.34 -10.14 5.15
CA LEU A 110 4.64 -9.69 6.35
C LEU A 110 3.89 -10.83 7.06
N GLU A 111 3.30 -11.76 6.31
CA GLU A 111 2.72 -13.00 6.85
C GLU A 111 3.79 -13.83 7.60
N GLU A 112 4.96 -14.03 6.98
CA GLU A 112 6.06 -14.73 7.62
C GLU A 112 6.58 -14.01 8.87
N PHE A 113 6.66 -12.67 8.83
CA PHE A 113 7.03 -11.87 9.99
C PHE A 113 6.02 -12.03 11.12
N LYS A 114 4.72 -11.92 10.81
CA LYS A 114 3.60 -12.11 11.74
C LYS A 114 3.67 -13.44 12.46
N GLU A 115 3.99 -14.53 11.77
CA GLU A 115 4.03 -15.85 12.40
C GLU A 115 5.26 -16.10 13.27
N LYS A 116 6.41 -15.53 12.90
CA LYS A 116 7.70 -15.83 13.56
C LYS A 116 8.07 -14.88 14.71
N ASN A 117 7.45 -13.70 14.78
CA ASN A 117 7.96 -12.58 15.60
C ASN A 117 6.93 -11.98 16.56
N LYS A 118 5.87 -12.72 16.92
CA LYS A 118 4.80 -12.25 17.85
C LYS A 118 5.36 -11.83 19.22
N GLN A 119 6.52 -12.37 19.60
CA GLN A 119 7.23 -12.09 20.84
C GLN A 119 8.08 -10.81 20.81
N HIS A 120 8.25 -10.15 19.64
CA HIS A 120 9.08 -8.95 19.53
C HIS A 120 8.44 -7.76 20.27
N SER A 121 9.26 -6.98 20.96
CA SER A 121 8.79 -5.83 21.75
C SER A 121 8.02 -4.80 20.92
N TYR A 122 8.39 -4.62 19.65
CA TYR A 122 7.77 -3.64 18.74
C TYR A 122 6.85 -4.29 17.71
N PHE A 123 6.41 -5.53 17.91
CA PHE A 123 5.63 -6.31 16.95
C PHE A 123 4.41 -5.54 16.40
N LYS A 124 3.52 -5.07 17.29
CA LYS A 124 2.32 -4.31 16.88
C LYS A 124 2.66 -3.00 16.18
N ALA A 125 3.69 -2.28 16.64
CA ALA A 125 4.14 -1.03 16.01
C ALA A 125 4.64 -1.28 14.58
N THR A 126 5.42 -2.34 14.37
CA THR A 126 5.87 -2.75 13.03
C THR A 126 4.69 -3.13 12.14
N ILE A 127 3.69 -3.87 12.67
CA ILE A 127 2.46 -4.17 11.92
C ILE A 127 1.74 -2.87 11.50
N ILE A 128 1.60 -1.89 12.41
CA ILE A 128 0.95 -0.61 12.11
C ILE A 128 1.71 0.17 11.03
N ALA A 129 3.04 0.24 11.09
CA ALA A 129 3.85 0.90 10.05
C ALA A 129 3.60 0.28 8.65
N ASN A 130 3.47 -1.04 8.60
CA ASN A 130 3.19 -1.76 7.35
C ASN A 130 1.76 -1.58 6.83
N ILE A 131 0.77 -1.41 7.73
CA ILE A 131 -0.59 -0.98 7.35
C ILE A 131 -0.55 0.44 6.77
N ASN A 132 0.17 1.37 7.42
CA ASN A 132 0.27 2.75 6.98
C ASN A 132 0.89 2.88 5.57
N ASN A 133 1.84 2.01 5.22
CA ASN A 133 2.38 1.92 3.87
C ASN A 133 1.31 1.66 2.78
N CYS A 134 0.22 0.94 3.10
CA CYS A 134 -0.83 0.61 2.13
C CYS A 134 -1.52 1.86 1.57
N MET A 135 -1.65 2.92 2.37
CA MET A 135 -2.26 4.17 1.94
C MET A 135 -1.48 4.79 0.76
N ASN A 136 -0.16 4.86 0.86
CA ASN A 136 0.72 5.40 -0.18
C ASN A 136 0.63 4.59 -1.49
N PHE A 137 0.62 3.25 -1.38
CA PHE A 137 0.48 2.38 -2.55
C PHE A 137 -0.89 2.49 -3.22
N ARG A 138 -1.96 2.60 -2.43
CA ARG A 138 -3.33 2.82 -2.91
C ARG A 138 -3.41 4.13 -3.70
N ASP A 139 -2.93 5.20 -3.09
CA ASP A 139 -2.90 6.54 -3.68
C ASP A 139 -2.14 6.57 -5.01
N HIS A 140 -0.95 5.96 -5.03
CA HIS A 140 -0.16 5.85 -6.25
C HIS A 140 -0.89 5.04 -7.32
N THR A 141 -1.48 3.90 -6.96
CA THR A 141 -2.18 3.01 -7.89
C THR A 141 -3.39 3.70 -8.50
N GLU A 142 -4.19 4.41 -7.71
CA GLU A 142 -5.37 5.12 -8.20
C GLU A 142 -5.02 6.30 -9.10
N LYS A 143 -3.96 7.05 -8.78
CA LYS A 143 -3.53 8.21 -9.57
C LYS A 143 -2.83 7.84 -10.88
N THR A 144 -2.19 6.67 -10.96
CA THR A 144 -1.30 6.33 -12.08
C THR A 144 -1.85 5.24 -13.02
N THR A 145 -2.96 4.58 -12.67
CA THR A 145 -3.51 3.48 -13.46
C THR A 145 -4.53 3.96 -14.49
N PRO A 146 -4.29 3.80 -15.80
CA PRO A 146 -5.31 4.03 -16.81
C PRO A 146 -6.44 3.00 -16.70
N SER A 147 -7.68 3.36 -17.09
CA SER A 147 -8.83 2.43 -17.04
C SER A 147 -8.61 1.11 -17.80
N ALA A 148 -7.83 1.11 -18.88
CA ALA A 148 -7.46 -0.11 -19.61
C ALA A 148 -6.68 -1.16 -18.75
N GLN A 149 -6.18 -0.77 -17.57
CA GLN A 149 -5.44 -1.63 -16.65
C GLN A 149 -6.22 -1.93 -15.36
N ASP A 150 -7.56 -1.82 -15.39
CA ASP A 150 -8.42 -2.04 -14.23
C ASP A 150 -8.23 -3.41 -13.57
N SER A 151 -7.94 -4.47 -14.35
CA SER A 151 -7.69 -5.79 -13.76
C SER A 151 -6.43 -5.84 -12.88
N THR A 152 -5.36 -5.14 -13.27
CA THR A 152 -4.12 -5.04 -12.48
C THR A 152 -4.34 -4.12 -11.28
N ARG A 153 -5.07 -3.01 -11.48
CA ARG A 153 -5.51 -2.10 -10.41
C ARG A 153 -6.21 -2.88 -9.30
N LEU A 154 -7.23 -3.65 -9.64
CA LEU A 154 -8.01 -4.44 -8.67
C LEU A 154 -7.18 -5.50 -7.97
N LYS A 155 -6.21 -6.12 -8.64
CA LYS A 155 -5.26 -7.06 -8.00
C LYS A 155 -4.39 -6.36 -6.97
N ILE A 156 -3.87 -5.17 -7.28
CA ILE A 156 -3.08 -4.36 -6.35
C ILE A 156 -3.94 -4.01 -5.13
N LEU A 157 -5.12 -3.43 -5.34
CA LEU A 157 -6.01 -3.02 -4.25
C LEU A 157 -6.45 -4.21 -3.38
N GLY A 158 -6.75 -5.35 -4.01
CA GLY A 158 -7.06 -6.58 -3.27
C GLY A 158 -5.89 -7.07 -2.42
N THR A 159 -4.66 -7.01 -2.94
CA THR A 159 -3.45 -7.38 -2.19
C THR A 159 -3.22 -6.45 -0.99
N LEU A 160 -3.39 -5.14 -1.19
CA LEU A 160 -3.29 -4.15 -0.10
C LEU A 160 -4.34 -4.40 0.99
N SER A 161 -5.58 -4.71 0.60
CA SER A 161 -6.62 -5.05 1.58
C SER A 161 -6.33 -6.33 2.37
N VAL A 162 -5.65 -7.32 1.78
CA VAL A 162 -5.19 -8.49 2.53
C VAL A 162 -4.12 -8.11 3.55
N ILE A 163 -3.17 -7.24 3.19
CA ILE A 163 -2.14 -6.73 4.11
C ILE A 163 -2.77 -5.95 5.28
N GLU A 164 -3.69 -5.04 4.97
CA GLU A 164 -4.43 -4.25 5.96
C GLU A 164 -5.20 -5.17 6.93
N ASN A 165 -5.97 -6.13 6.41
CA ASN A 165 -6.75 -7.07 7.22
C ASN A 165 -5.85 -7.94 8.10
N LEU A 166 -4.71 -8.41 7.59
CA LEU A 166 -3.75 -9.17 8.38
C LEU A 166 -3.28 -8.38 9.61
N GLY A 167 -3.10 -7.08 9.44
CA GLY A 167 -2.70 -6.17 10.50
C GLY A 167 -3.84 -5.85 11.46
N TYR A 168 -5.04 -5.55 10.96
CA TYR A 168 -6.22 -5.34 11.81
C TYR A 168 -6.55 -6.57 12.66
N ASP A 169 -6.41 -7.77 12.11
CA ASP A 169 -6.58 -9.03 12.85
C ASP A 169 -5.62 -9.11 14.05
N VAL A 170 -4.37 -8.63 13.90
CA VAL A 170 -3.39 -8.58 14.99
C VAL A 170 -3.80 -7.57 16.05
N LEU A 171 -4.20 -6.37 15.63
CA LEU A 171 -4.54 -5.28 16.55
C LEU A 171 -5.84 -5.53 17.33
N LEU A 172 -6.81 -6.19 16.70
CA LEU A 172 -8.12 -6.47 17.30
C LEU A 172 -8.15 -7.79 18.09
N GLN A 173 -7.10 -8.62 18.02
CA GLN A 173 -7.08 -9.94 18.64
C GLN A 173 -7.34 -9.87 20.14
N ASP A 174 -6.61 -9.02 20.86
CA ASP A 174 -6.72 -8.91 22.33
C ASP A 174 -8.09 -8.36 22.75
N LEU A 175 -8.57 -7.34 22.03
CA LEU A 175 -9.91 -6.79 22.23
C LEU A 175 -10.99 -7.87 22.05
N PHE A 176 -10.93 -8.67 20.98
CA PHE A 176 -11.91 -9.71 20.75
C PHE A 176 -11.85 -10.83 21.81
N LEU A 177 -10.66 -11.16 22.32
CA LEU A 177 -10.51 -12.11 23.42
C LEU A 177 -11.18 -11.59 24.70
N GLU A 178 -11.04 -10.29 25.00
CA GLU A 178 -11.65 -9.64 26.16
C GLU A 178 -13.18 -9.49 26.01
N LEU A 179 -13.66 -9.14 24.82
CA LEU A 179 -15.09 -8.94 24.56
C LEU A 179 -15.89 -10.25 24.50
N LYS A 180 -15.28 -11.37 24.09
CA LYS A 180 -15.95 -12.66 23.92
C LYS A 180 -16.72 -13.16 25.16
N PRO A 181 -16.15 -13.18 26.39
CA PRO A 181 -16.90 -13.54 27.59
C PRO A 181 -18.00 -12.53 27.93
N ILE A 182 -17.78 -11.23 27.69
CA ILE A 182 -18.75 -10.16 27.95
C ILE A 182 -19.99 -10.34 27.07
N PHE A 183 -19.80 -10.62 25.78
CA PHE A 183 -20.92 -10.93 24.86
C PHE A 183 -21.67 -12.21 25.24
N ARG A 184 -20.96 -13.25 25.71
CA ARG A 184 -21.63 -14.47 26.20
C ARG A 184 -22.53 -14.17 27.39
N LYS A 185 -22.05 -13.40 28.38
CA LYS A 185 -22.85 -12.94 29.52
C LYS A 185 -24.08 -12.17 29.05
N PHE A 186 -23.91 -11.25 28.09
CA PHE A 186 -24.99 -10.46 27.51
C PHE A 186 -26.10 -11.32 26.91
N THR A 187 -25.75 -12.37 26.15
CA THR A 187 -26.73 -13.28 25.53
C THR A 187 -27.44 -14.21 26.52
N GLN A 188 -26.85 -14.46 27.70
CA GLN A 188 -27.35 -15.40 28.71
C GLN A 188 -28.18 -14.73 29.80
N SER A 189 -27.81 -13.52 30.22
CA SER A 189 -28.62 -12.74 31.15
C SER A 189 -29.80 -12.12 30.40
N LYS A 190 -31.04 -12.40 30.81
CA LYS A 190 -32.25 -11.79 30.24
C LYS A 190 -32.25 -10.27 30.44
N TRP A 191 -31.52 -9.49 29.64
CA TRP A 191 -31.53 -8.02 29.43
C TRP A 191 -31.54 -7.08 30.67
N LEU A 192 -31.66 -7.59 31.89
CA LEU A 192 -31.85 -6.86 33.14
C LEU A 192 -30.56 -6.17 33.62
N SER A 193 -29.40 -6.61 33.12
CA SER A 193 -28.06 -6.06 33.43
C SER A 193 -27.41 -5.38 32.21
N CYS A 194 -28.22 -4.92 31.26
CA CYS A 194 -27.77 -4.40 29.96
C CYS A 194 -26.82 -3.20 30.11
N SER A 195 -27.10 -2.27 31.03
CA SER A 195 -26.27 -1.07 31.25
C SER A 195 -24.86 -1.41 31.76
N GLU A 196 -24.75 -2.30 32.73
CA GLU A 196 -23.45 -2.74 33.29
C GLU A 196 -22.61 -3.47 32.23
N THR A 197 -23.24 -4.36 31.47
CA THR A 197 -22.56 -5.12 30.41
C THR A 197 -22.12 -4.21 29.26
N ILE A 198 -22.91 -3.19 28.92
CA ILE A 198 -22.52 -2.16 27.94
C ILE A 198 -21.31 -1.35 28.46
N ASN A 199 -21.29 -0.98 29.74
CA ASN A 199 -20.15 -0.27 30.32
C ASN A 199 -18.87 -1.13 30.30
N GLU A 200 -18.97 -2.44 30.55
CA GLU A 200 -17.85 -3.39 30.41
C GLU A 200 -17.32 -3.39 28.96
N ILE A 201 -18.19 -3.41 27.94
CA ILE A 201 -17.79 -3.35 26.52
C ILE A 201 -17.09 -2.01 26.20
N ILE A 202 -17.65 -0.89 26.66
CA ILE A 202 -17.08 0.45 26.43
C ILE A 202 -15.68 0.54 27.05
N GLN A 203 -15.52 0.04 28.27
CA GLN A 203 -14.24 0.08 28.98
C GLN A 203 -13.19 -0.78 28.27
N ALA A 204 -13.53 -2.04 27.93
CA ALA A 204 -12.66 -2.92 27.18
C ALA A 204 -12.22 -2.26 25.87
N THR A 205 -13.18 -1.75 25.09
CA THR A 205 -12.89 -1.05 23.82
C THR A 205 -11.96 0.14 24.04
N SER A 206 -12.24 0.98 25.05
CA SER A 206 -11.46 2.19 25.34
C SER A 206 -10.01 1.90 25.70
N ASN A 207 -9.74 0.80 26.41
CA ASN A 207 -8.38 0.40 26.78
C ASN A 207 -7.52 0.07 25.54
N HIS A 208 -8.13 -0.50 24.50
CA HIS A 208 -7.43 -0.91 23.27
C HIS A 208 -7.35 0.20 22.21
N LEU A 209 -8.14 1.29 22.31
CA LEU A 209 -8.13 2.40 21.34
C LEU A 209 -6.77 3.09 21.18
N SER A 210 -5.92 3.03 22.21
CA SER A 210 -4.60 3.68 22.17
C SER A 210 -3.68 3.10 21.08
N GLU A 211 -3.82 1.81 20.76
CA GLU A 211 -3.03 1.12 19.73
C GLU A 211 -3.35 1.62 18.31
N PHE A 212 -4.55 2.18 18.11
CA PHE A 212 -5.01 2.64 16.81
C PHE A 212 -4.60 4.09 16.51
N LYS A 213 -4.11 4.84 17.51
CA LYS A 213 -3.78 6.27 17.34
C LYS A 213 -2.63 6.55 16.38
N THR A 214 -1.79 5.54 16.15
CA THR A 214 -0.62 5.63 15.26
C THR A 214 -0.90 5.08 13.86
N LEU A 215 -2.11 4.58 13.60
CA LEU A 215 -2.58 4.25 12.25
C LEU A 215 -2.98 5.52 11.52
N HIS A 216 -2.62 5.62 10.24
CA HIS A 216 -3.20 6.66 9.40
C HIS A 216 -4.72 6.48 9.37
N ASP A 217 -5.41 7.58 9.60
CA ASP A 217 -6.86 7.58 9.56
C ASP A 217 -7.32 7.20 8.13
N PRO A 218 -8.05 6.07 7.98
CA PRO A 218 -8.52 5.61 6.69
C PRO A 218 -9.42 6.65 5.98
N PHE A 219 -9.92 7.66 6.69
CA PHE A 219 -10.79 8.72 6.16
C PHE A 219 -10.07 9.97 5.66
N TYR A 220 -8.74 10.09 5.80
CA TYR A 220 -8.01 11.25 5.25
C TYR A 220 -7.99 11.32 3.70
N GLN A 221 -8.54 10.31 3.02
CA GLN A 221 -8.75 10.29 1.56
C GLN A 221 -10.22 10.32 1.10
N VAL A 222 -11.21 10.49 1.99
CA VAL A 222 -12.54 10.95 1.55
C VAL A 222 -12.46 12.47 1.31
N ARG A 223 -11.59 12.86 0.38
CA ARG A 223 -11.48 14.21 -0.16
C ARG A 223 -12.09 14.23 -1.56
N SER A 224 -13.38 13.96 -1.62
CA SER A 224 -14.28 14.75 -2.45
C SER A 224 -15.62 14.83 -1.71
N LYS A 225 -16.21 16.03 -1.68
CA LYS A 225 -17.41 16.42 -0.92
C LYS A 225 -18.69 15.60 -1.23
N GLY A 226 -18.63 14.57 -2.07
CA GLY A 226 -19.80 13.86 -2.62
C GLY A 226 -20.21 12.57 -1.91
N ASP A 227 -19.34 11.91 -1.15
CA ASP A 227 -19.64 10.56 -0.65
C ASP A 227 -20.26 10.52 0.76
N ILE A 228 -20.17 11.59 1.54
CA ILE A 228 -20.90 11.70 2.82
C ILE A 228 -22.40 11.89 2.56
N GLU A 229 -22.78 12.61 1.50
CA GLU A 229 -24.19 12.75 1.07
C GLU A 229 -24.77 11.42 0.59
N ARG A 230 -23.94 10.52 0.06
CA ARG A 230 -24.36 9.20 -0.42
C ARG A 230 -24.57 8.18 0.70
N ILE A 231 -23.90 8.34 1.84
CA ILE A 231 -24.09 7.52 3.04
C ILE A 231 -25.27 8.01 3.88
N LEU A 232 -25.58 9.32 3.85
CA LEU A 232 -26.64 9.92 4.66
C LEU A 232 -27.93 10.27 3.89
N GLY A 233 -27.98 10.06 2.57
CA GLY A 233 -29.07 10.54 1.71
C GLY A 233 -29.67 9.49 0.78
N ASN A 234 -30.44 8.53 1.33
CA ASN A 234 -31.78 8.18 0.82
C ASN A 234 -32.45 7.09 1.70
N PRO A 235 -33.40 7.45 2.57
CA PRO A 235 -34.50 6.56 2.90
C PRO A 235 -35.58 6.75 1.83
N SER A 236 -35.67 5.83 0.87
CA SER A 236 -36.79 5.78 -0.05
C SER A 236 -38.07 5.42 0.73
N LEU A 237 -38.93 6.42 0.93
CA LEU A 237 -40.39 6.29 0.83
C LEU A 237 -40.79 6.64 -0.60
#